data_AF-A0A7Y7ZD08-F1
#
_entry.id   AF-A0A7Y7ZD08-F1
#
_cell.length_a   1.000
_cell.length_b   1.000
_cell.length_c   1.000
_cell.angle_alpha   90.00
_cell.angle_beta   90.00
_cell.angle_gamma   90.00
#
_symmetry.space_group_name_H-M   'P 1'
#
loop_
_entity.id
_entity.type
_entity.pdbx_description
1 polymer ?
#
loop_
_entity_poly.entity_id
_entity_poly.type
_entity_poly.pdbx_seq_one_letter_code
_entity_poly.pdbx_strand_id
1 'polypeptide(L)' 'MMVDVEQEVTQRLAQAGITPLIGGLVPEPATAELLGYAPSYLRRLAAEDRSPLPFVRRGNRRFYKIADIVRFATDTD' A
#
# COMPACT_ATOMS: atom_id res chain seq x y z
N MET A 1 -17.76 4.83 8.11
CA MET A 1 -16.95 5.38 7.00
C MET A 1 -15.60 4.66 6.84
N MET A 2 -14.86 4.30 7.90
CA MET A 2 -13.59 3.52 7.77
C MET A 2 -13.76 2.07 7.24
N VAL A 3 -14.86 1.39 7.57
CA VAL A 3 -15.12 0.00 7.13
C VAL A 3 -15.20 -0.10 5.61
N ASP A 4 -15.61 0.98 4.92
CA ASP A 4 -15.80 1.01 3.48
C ASP A 4 -14.47 0.94 2.72
N VAL A 5 -13.48 1.76 3.13
CA VAL A 5 -12.18 1.84 2.44
C VAL A 5 -11.33 0.59 2.67
N GLU A 6 -11.33 0.02 3.88
CA GLU A 6 -10.62 -1.23 4.14
C GLU A 6 -11.22 -2.40 3.33
N GLN A 7 -12.55 -2.45 3.23
CA GLN A 7 -13.25 -3.43 2.41
C GLN A 7 -12.96 -3.22 0.92
N GLU A 8 -12.94 -1.98 0.44
CA GLU A 8 -12.57 -1.63 -0.93
C GLU A 8 -11.13 -2.07 -1.25
N VAL A 9 -10.16 -1.73 -0.40
CA VAL A 9 -8.75 -2.14 -0.57
C VAL A 9 -8.65 -3.65 -0.67
N THR A 10 -9.32 -4.37 0.24
CA THR A 10 -9.30 -5.84 0.26
C THR A 10 -9.94 -6.43 -1.01
N GLN A 11 -11.05 -5.85 -1.46
CA GLN A 11 -11.76 -6.29 -2.67
C GLN A 11 -10.92 -6.06 -3.93
N ARG A 12 -10.29 -4.89 -4.07
CA ARG A 12 -9.44 -4.57 -5.23
C ARG A 12 -8.20 -5.44 -5.28
N LEU A 13 -7.59 -5.75 -4.13
CA LEU A 13 -6.49 -6.72 -4.05
C LEU A 13 -6.92 -8.12 -4.50
N ALA A 14 -8.08 -8.58 -4.03
CA ALA A 14 -8.63 -9.87 -4.43
C ALA A 14 -8.92 -9.94 -5.95
N GLN A 15 -9.50 -8.88 -6.51
CA GLN A 15 -9.76 -8.77 -7.97
C GLN A 15 -8.47 -8.78 -8.79
N ALA A 16 -7.39 -8.21 -8.27
CA ALA A 16 -6.07 -8.26 -8.90
C ALA A 16 -5.35 -9.62 -8.71
N GLY A 17 -5.97 -10.59 -8.02
CA GLY A 17 -5.36 -11.89 -7.71
C GLY A 17 -4.27 -11.80 -6.64
N ILE A 18 -4.27 -10.75 -5.83
CA ILE A 18 -3.22 -10.46 -4.85
C ILE A 18 -3.72 -10.85 -3.47
N THR A 19 -3.08 -11.86 -2.88
CA THR A 19 -3.32 -12.23 -1.49
C THR A 19 -2.27 -11.55 -0.61
N PRO A 20 -2.68 -10.67 0.33
CA PRO A 20 -1.76 -10.09 1.31
C PRO A 20 -1.05 -11.18 2.12
N LEU A 21 0.21 -10.95 2.48
CA LEU A 21 0.91 -11.85 3.39
C LEU A 21 0.37 -11.69 4.82
N ILE A 22 0.69 -12.67 5.68
CA ILE A 22 0.40 -12.61 7.12
C ILE A 22 0.81 -11.25 7.70
N GLY A 23 -0.11 -10.63 8.44
CA GLY A 23 0.03 -9.27 8.96
C GLY A 23 -0.49 -8.18 8.01
N GLY A 24 -1.22 -8.54 6.95
CA GLY A 24 -1.83 -7.59 6.02
C GLY A 24 -0.80 -6.89 5.13
N LEU A 25 0.27 -7.59 4.76
CA LEU A 25 1.38 -7.01 4.00
C LEU A 25 1.17 -7.15 2.50
N VAL A 26 1.06 -6.00 1.84
CA VAL A 26 0.79 -5.85 0.40
C VAL A 26 2.09 -5.54 -0.33
N PRO A 27 2.44 -6.24 -1.43
CA PRO A 27 3.64 -5.94 -2.22
C PRO A 27 3.63 -4.52 -2.80
N GLU A 28 4.81 -3.92 -2.99
CA GLU A 28 4.93 -2.58 -3.58
C GLU A 28 4.20 -2.38 -4.91
N PRO A 29 4.30 -3.27 -5.92
CA PRO A 29 3.59 -3.06 -7.18
C PRO A 29 2.08 -2.93 -6.98
N ALA A 30 1.51 -3.81 -6.16
CA ALA A 30 0.10 -3.82 -5.81
C ALA A 30 -0.33 -2.55 -5.06
N THR A 31 0.50 -2.11 -4.13
CA THR A 31 0.25 -0.89 -3.35
C THR A 31 0.27 0.34 -4.24
N ALA A 32 1.25 0.42 -5.15
CA ALA A 32 1.36 1.52 -6.10
C ALA A 32 0.13 1.56 -7.02
N GLU A 33 -0.29 0.41 -7.55
CA GLU A 33 -1.48 0.30 -8.38
C GLU A 33 -2.77 0.71 -7.66
N LEU A 34 -2.98 0.23 -6.42
CA LEU A 34 -4.12 0.63 -5.58
C LEU A 34 -4.22 2.14 -5.42
N LEU A 35 -3.08 2.79 -5.18
CA LEU A 35 -2.97 4.23 -4.92
C LEU A 35 -2.84 5.07 -6.21
N GLY A 36 -2.87 4.45 -7.39
CA GLY A 36 -2.77 5.15 -8.67
C GLY A 36 -1.37 5.72 -8.99
N TYR A 37 -0.32 5.13 -8.43
CA TYR A 37 1.08 5.55 -8.64
C TYR A 37 1.91 4.50 -9.39
N ALA A 38 3.02 4.94 -9.97
CA ALA A 38 4.09 4.05 -10.41
C ALA A 38 4.94 3.59 -9.20
N PRO A 39 5.45 2.34 -9.15
CA PRO A 39 6.32 1.89 -8.06
C PRO A 39 7.57 2.76 -7.88
N SER A 40 8.13 3.30 -8.98
CA SER A 40 9.27 4.22 -8.95
C SER A 40 8.97 5.51 -8.18
N TYR A 41 7.73 5.99 -8.20
CA TYR A 41 7.31 7.17 -7.44
C TYR A 41 7.40 6.92 -5.93
N LEU A 42 6.84 5.80 -5.44
CA LEU A 42 6.96 5.41 -4.03
C LEU A 42 8.43 5.22 -3.63
N ARG A 43 9.24 4.63 -4.51
CA ARG A 43 10.68 4.46 -4.26
C ARG A 43 11.42 5.78 -4.14
N ARG A 44 11.12 6.74 -5.00
CA ARG A 44 11.71 8.07 -4.99
C ARG A 44 11.36 8.81 -3.69
N LEU A 45 10.09 8.82 -3.30
CA LEU A 45 9.66 9.43 -2.03
C LEU A 45 10.38 8.83 -0.82
N ALA A 46 10.52 7.49 -0.79
CA ALA A 46 11.28 6.81 0.26
C ALA A 46 12.78 7.11 0.25
N ALA A 47 13.37 7.35 -0.93
CA ALA A 47 14.78 7.71 -1.04
C ALA A 47 15.05 9.16 -0.60
N GLU A 48 14.06 10.04 -0.77
CA GLU A 48 14.08 11.44 -0.35
C GLU A 48 13.72 11.63 1.14
N ASP A 49 13.48 10.55 1.89
CA ASP A 49 12.96 10.55 3.27
C ASP A 49 11.62 11.30 3.42
N ARG A 50 10.81 11.24 2.35
CA ARG A 50 9.49 11.89 2.21
C ARG A 50 8.37 10.89 1.99
N SER A 51 8.56 9.61 2.31
CA SER A 51 7.52 8.61 2.09
C SER A 51 6.37 8.82 3.07
N PRO A 52 5.15 9.12 2.59
CA PRO A 52 3.99 9.26 3.47
C PRO A 52 3.47 7.91 3.97
N LEU A 53 3.96 6.81 3.38
CA LEU A 53 3.47 5.47 3.64
C LEU A 53 4.63 4.58 4.15
N PRO A 54 4.61 4.15 5.43
CA PRO A 54 5.65 3.31 5.98
C PRO A 54 5.66 1.94 5.27
N PHE A 55 6.85 1.37 5.13
CA PHE A 55 7.03 0.04 4.54
C PHE A 55 8.01 -0.81 5.35
N VAL A 56 7.85 -2.12 5.21
CA VAL A 56 8.82 -3.10 5.70
C VAL A 56 9.58 -3.71 4.51
N ARG A 57 10.87 -3.97 4.70
CA ARG A 57 11.68 -4.70 3.73
C ARG A 57 11.74 -6.18 4.09
N ARG A 58 11.56 -7.04 3.08
CA ARG A 58 11.90 -8.47 3.15
C ARG A 58 12.79 -8.80 1.96
N GLY A 59 14.09 -8.92 2.19
CA GLY A 59 15.10 -8.90 1.14
C GLY A 59 15.05 -7.58 0.35
N ASN A 60 15.08 -7.65 -0.98
CA ASN A 60 14.98 -6.48 -1.85
C ASN A 60 13.53 -6.07 -2.18
N ARG A 61 12.53 -6.64 -1.49
CA ARG A 61 11.10 -6.36 -1.73
C ARG A 61 10.55 -5.49 -0.59
N ARG A 62 9.73 -4.51 -0.95
CA ARG A 62 8.99 -3.66 0.00
C ARG A 62 7.55 -4.12 0.11
N PHE A 63 7.03 -4.05 1.33
CA PHE A 63 5.65 -4.38 1.65
C PHE A 63 5.05 -3.29 2.54
N TYR A 64 3.77 -3.04 2.33
CA TYR A 64 3.00 -2.00 3.00
C TYR A 64 1.84 -2.64 3.76
N LYS A 65 1.50 -2.14 4.95
CA LYS A 65 0.35 -2.70 5.68
C LYS A 65 -0.94 -2.11 5.12
N ILE A 66 -1.98 -2.93 5.02
CA ILE A 66 -3.34 -2.48 4.63
C ILE A 66 -3.78 -1.29 5.49
N ALA A 67 -3.57 -1.34 6.81
CA ALA A 67 -3.95 -0.24 7.71
C ALA A 67 -3.27 1.10 7.35
N ASP A 68 -2.00 1.06 6.95
CA ASP A 68 -1.28 2.27 6.55
C ASP A 68 -1.77 2.76 5.17
N ILE A 69 -2.07 1.84 4.25
CA ILE A 69 -2.64 2.17 2.93
C ILE A 69 -4.01 2.84 3.10
N VAL A 70 -4.87 2.27 3.95
CA VAL A 70 -6.20 2.82 4.26
C VAL A 70 -6.04 4.20 4.86
N ARG A 71 -5.17 4.35 5.88
CA ARG A 71 -4.90 5.66 6.50
C ARG A 71 -4.50 6.68 5.45
N PHE A 72 -3.51 6.36 4.62
CA PHE A 72 -3.03 7.25 3.56
C PHE A 72 -4.14 7.62 2.55
N ALA A 73 -4.99 6.67 2.17
CA ALA A 73 -6.09 6.92 1.24
C ALA A 73 -7.21 7.79 1.84
N THR A 74 -7.35 7.79 3.17
CA THR A 74 -8.35 8.59 3.89
C THR A 74 -7.84 9.90 4.47
N ASP A 75 -6.51 10.11 4.48
CA ASP A 75 -5.87 11.35 4.93
C ASP A 75 -6.03 12.40 3.81
N THR A 76 -7.23 12.94 3.71
CA THR A 76 -7.55 14.08 2.85
C THR A 76 -7.39 15.35 3.69
N ASP A 77 -6.19 15.93 3.67
CA ASP A 77 -5.98 17.35 3.99
C ASP A 77 -6.69 18.26 2.97
#